data_AF-A0A7S1RIN1-F1
#
_entry.id   AF-A0A7S1RIN1-F1
#
_cell.length_a   1.000
_cell.length_b   1.000
_cell.length_c   1.000
_cell.angle_alpha   90.00
_cell.angle_beta   90.00
_cell.angle_gamma   90.00
#
_symmetry.space_group_name_H-M   'P 1'
#
loop_
_entity.id
_entity.type
_entity.pdbx_description
1 polymer ?
#
loop_
_entity_poly.entity_id
_entity_poly.type
_entity_poly.pdbx_seq_one_letter_code
_entity_poly.pdbx_strand_id
1 'polypeptide(L)'
;GGKGKDGDEGWWGAQEPNGGPDHREQDGQVVLARIVKLLQRSSEAAKRKWDAFCDQHAEQHRGVGVRDPRRHPPDFLRGFLVNEIPVSNWAEAVQRTVVAVPPLAEDLDRFMREAGEALPDPWSCPEALLDFLCGALAQHDEVADVVGVAASSLQD
;
A
#
# COMPACT_ATOMS: atom_id res chain seq x y z
N GLY A 1 -50.30 9.04 31.11
CA GLY A 1 -49.18 8.14 31.41
C GLY A 1 -48.48 7.77 30.13
N GLY A 2 -47.15 7.89 30.10
CA GLY A 2 -46.31 7.08 29.19
C GLY A 2 -45.65 7.79 27.99
N LYS A 3 -44.49 8.40 28.27
CA LYS A 3 -43.26 8.51 27.45
C LYS A 3 -43.26 9.31 26.13
N GLY A 4 -42.57 10.44 26.18
CA GLY A 4 -41.94 11.09 25.03
C GLY A 4 -40.74 10.32 24.49
N LYS A 5 -40.32 10.73 23.29
CA LYS A 5 -39.01 10.45 22.70
C LYS A 5 -38.46 11.74 22.12
N ASP A 6 -37.55 12.34 22.86
CA ASP A 6 -36.54 13.29 22.39
C ASP A 6 -35.36 12.52 21.78
N GLY A 7 -34.63 13.16 20.87
CA GLY A 7 -33.30 12.77 20.37
C GLY A 7 -33.34 11.88 19.13
N ASP A 8 -32.73 12.22 17.99
CA ASP A 8 -31.39 12.77 17.83
C ASP A 8 -31.25 13.42 16.44
N GLU A 9 -30.60 14.58 16.43
CA GLU A 9 -30.24 15.41 15.29
C GLU A 9 -28.82 15.04 14.86
N GLY A 10 -28.56 14.93 13.55
CA GLY A 10 -27.19 14.62 13.11
C GLY A 10 -26.96 14.65 11.61
N TRP A 11 -27.20 15.80 11.00
CA TRP A 11 -26.40 16.39 9.92
C TRP A 11 -25.67 15.43 8.95
N TRP A 12 -26.23 15.22 7.77
CA TRP A 12 -25.47 15.15 6.50
C TRP A 12 -26.24 15.89 5.41
N GLY A 13 -26.49 17.18 5.66
CA GLY A 13 -26.92 18.11 4.63
C GLY A 13 -25.72 18.92 4.15
N ALA A 14 -25.15 18.55 3.01
CA ALA A 14 -24.60 19.46 2.01
C ALA A 14 -24.04 18.66 0.83
N GLN A 15 -24.54 19.00 -0.36
CA GLN A 15 -24.00 18.63 -1.66
C GLN A 15 -22.55 19.14 -1.80
N GLU A 16 -21.62 18.28 -2.19
CA GLU A 16 -20.41 18.67 -2.92
C GLU A 16 -20.49 18.03 -4.33
N PRO A 17 -20.33 18.80 -5.43
CA PRO A 17 -20.27 18.29 -6.79
C PRO A 17 -18.82 17.94 -7.20
N ASN A 18 -18.71 17.09 -8.24
CA ASN A 18 -17.55 16.74 -9.08
C ASN A 18 -16.65 15.55 -8.68
N GLY A 19 -16.73 14.51 -9.50
CA GLY A 19 -15.64 13.55 -9.75
C GLY A 19 -15.51 12.45 -8.71
N GLY A 20 -16.39 11.43 -8.76
CA GLY A 20 -16.09 10.17 -8.08
C GLY A 20 -14.72 9.65 -8.53
N PRO A 21 -13.93 9.02 -7.64
CA PRO A 21 -12.55 8.66 -7.95
C PRO A 21 -12.52 7.79 -9.20
N ASP A 22 -11.62 8.11 -10.14
CA ASP A 22 -11.41 7.33 -11.36
C ASP A 22 -11.22 5.86 -10.98
N HIS A 23 -11.86 4.93 -11.69
CA HIS A 23 -11.84 3.51 -11.31
C HIS A 23 -10.40 2.97 -11.24
N ARG A 24 -9.46 3.52 -12.04
CA ARG A 24 -8.05 3.13 -12.01
C ARG A 24 -7.34 3.59 -10.74
N GLU A 25 -7.74 4.72 -10.17
CA GLU A 25 -7.20 5.22 -8.90
C GLU A 25 -7.68 4.35 -7.72
N GLN A 26 -8.93 3.89 -7.77
CA GLN A 26 -9.47 2.93 -6.81
C GLN A 26 -8.76 1.58 -6.91
N ASP A 27 -8.51 1.08 -8.13
CA ASP A 27 -7.75 -0.16 -8.35
C ASP A 27 -6.33 -0.07 -7.76
N GLY A 28 -5.65 1.06 -7.96
CA GLY A 28 -4.34 1.34 -7.37
C GLY A 28 -4.37 1.35 -5.84
N GLN A 29 -5.36 2.01 -5.24
CA GLN A 29 -5.56 2.01 -3.78
C GLN A 29 -5.75 0.59 -3.24
N VAL A 30 -6.55 -0.24 -3.91
CA VAL A 30 -6.84 -1.62 -3.49
C VAL A 30 -5.56 -2.47 -3.47
N VAL A 31 -4.71 -2.34 -4.50
CA VAL A 31 -3.43 -3.08 -4.57
C VAL A 31 -2.45 -2.61 -3.49
N LEU A 32 -2.31 -1.30 -3.26
CA LEU A 32 -1.45 -0.76 -2.20
C LEU A 32 -1.92 -1.20 -0.81
N ALA A 33 -3.24 -1.14 -0.55
CA ALA A 33 -3.82 -1.62 0.70
C ALA A 33 -3.60 -3.13 0.88
N ARG A 34 -3.61 -3.92 -0.20
CA ARG A 34 -3.27 -5.35 -0.20
C ARG A 34 -1.80 -5.56 0.19
N ILE A 35 -0.87 -4.78 -0.34
CA ILE A 35 0.56 -4.84 0.03
C ILE A 35 0.74 -4.54 1.52
N VAL A 36 0.17 -3.45 2.05
CA VAL A 36 0.25 -3.14 3.49
C VAL A 36 -0.27 -4.29 4.35
N LYS A 37 -1.39 -4.91 3.97
CA LYS A 37 -1.92 -6.09 4.68
C LYS A 37 -1.01 -7.31 4.59
N LEU A 38 -0.31 -7.53 3.48
CA LEU A 38 0.68 -8.60 3.36
C LEU A 38 1.83 -8.37 4.34
N LEU A 39 2.36 -7.14 4.38
CA LEU A 39 3.41 -6.77 5.35
C LEU A 39 2.95 -7.02 6.80
N GLN A 40 1.75 -6.56 7.16
CA GLN A 40 1.19 -6.72 8.50
C GLN A 40 1.03 -8.18 8.94
N ARG A 41 0.74 -9.09 7.99
CA ARG A 41 0.58 -10.52 8.28
C ARG A 41 1.91 -11.26 8.39
N SER A 42 2.91 -10.83 7.63
CA SER A 42 4.19 -11.53 7.50
C SER A 42 5.29 -10.99 8.41
N SER A 43 5.11 -9.80 9.00
CA SER A 43 6.10 -9.16 9.87
C SER A 43 5.45 -8.32 10.97
N GLU A 44 5.70 -8.67 12.22
CA GLU A 44 5.30 -7.85 13.36
C GLU A 44 6.05 -6.51 13.39
N ALA A 45 7.31 -6.46 12.93
CA ALA A 45 8.06 -5.21 12.78
C ALA A 45 7.37 -4.27 11.77
N ALA A 46 6.96 -4.78 10.61
CA ALA A 46 6.22 -3.98 9.62
C ALA A 46 4.87 -3.48 10.15
N LYS A 47 4.16 -4.33 10.89
CA LYS A 47 2.90 -3.97 11.56
C LYS A 47 3.10 -2.86 12.59
N ARG A 48 4.16 -2.93 13.40
CA ARG A 48 4.49 -1.87 14.37
C ARG A 48 4.81 -0.54 13.67
N LYS A 49 5.58 -0.59 12.57
CA LYS A 49 5.84 0.59 11.74
C LYS A 49 4.55 1.20 11.19
N TRP A 50 3.64 0.36 10.67
CA TRP A 50 2.34 0.81 10.18
C TRP A 50 1.50 1.47 11.29
N ASP A 51 1.41 0.83 12.45
CA ASP A 51 0.66 1.35 13.60
C ASP A 51 1.22 2.72 14.03
N ALA A 52 2.54 2.84 14.15
CA ALA A 52 3.22 4.09 14.49
C ALA A 52 3.03 5.17 13.43
N PHE A 53 3.10 4.81 12.14
CA PHE A 53 2.85 5.73 11.02
C PHE A 53 1.41 6.25 11.05
N CYS A 54 0.43 5.36 11.28
CA CYS A 54 -0.97 5.76 11.42
C CYS A 54 -1.20 6.69 12.61
N ASP A 55 -0.63 6.38 13.78
CA ASP A 55 -0.81 7.22 14.97
C ASP A 55 -0.23 8.63 14.79
N GLN A 56 0.79 8.78 13.94
CA GLN A 56 1.45 10.06 13.65
C GLN A 56 0.78 10.84 12.52
N HIS A 57 0.33 10.17 11.45
CA HIS A 57 -0.03 10.83 10.20
C HIS A 57 -1.50 10.65 9.79
N ALA A 58 -2.19 9.62 10.28
CA ALA A 58 -3.58 9.38 9.89
C ALA A 58 -4.56 10.28 10.65
N GLU A 59 -5.78 10.38 10.10
CA GLU A 59 -6.91 10.91 10.86
C GLU A 59 -7.10 10.11 12.15
N GLN A 60 -7.26 10.84 13.26
CA GLN A 60 -7.44 10.24 14.57
C GLN A 60 -8.90 9.90 14.83
N HIS A 61 -9.15 8.71 15.32
CA HIS A 61 -10.44 8.29 15.86
C HIS A 61 -10.30 7.94 17.34
N ARG A 62 -10.94 8.72 18.21
CA ARG A 62 -10.86 8.57 19.68
C ARG A 62 -9.43 8.57 20.21
N GLY A 63 -8.56 9.38 19.62
CA GLY A 63 -7.15 9.52 20.04
C GLY A 63 -6.20 8.44 19.53
N VAL A 64 -6.64 7.58 18.60
CA VAL A 64 -5.79 6.58 17.92
C VAL A 64 -5.90 6.77 16.41
N GLY A 65 -4.79 6.60 15.67
CA GLY A 65 -4.82 6.68 14.22
C GLY A 65 -5.67 5.56 13.61
N VAL A 66 -6.40 5.84 12.52
CA VAL A 66 -7.10 4.78 11.77
C VAL A 66 -6.07 3.82 11.17
N ARG A 67 -6.14 2.52 11.50
CA ARG A 67 -5.15 1.52 11.08
C ARG A 67 -5.61 0.54 9.99
N ASP A 68 -6.85 0.61 9.49
CA ASP A 68 -7.27 -0.20 8.33
C ASP A 68 -6.70 0.42 7.04
N PRO A 69 -5.79 -0.25 6.31
CA PRO A 69 -5.18 0.30 5.10
C PRO A 69 -6.19 0.71 4.02
N ARG A 70 -7.36 0.05 3.95
CA ARG A 70 -8.40 0.38 2.96
C ARG A 70 -9.11 1.71 3.24
N ARG A 71 -8.91 2.29 4.41
CA ARG A 71 -9.49 3.57 4.80
C ARG A 71 -8.60 4.76 4.45
N HIS A 72 -7.41 4.51 3.88
CA HIS A 72 -6.44 5.54 3.55
C HIS A 72 -6.33 5.75 2.05
N PRO A 73 -6.12 7.00 1.59
CA PRO A 73 -5.91 7.29 0.17
C PRO A 73 -4.61 6.66 -0.37
N PRO A 74 -4.49 6.45 -1.69
CA PRO A 74 -3.33 5.82 -2.30
C PRO A 74 -2.01 6.54 -1.98
N ASP A 75 -2.00 7.88 -1.95
CA ASP A 75 -0.80 8.65 -1.60
C ASP A 75 -0.32 8.41 -0.17
N PHE A 76 -1.24 8.23 0.79
CA PHE A 76 -0.89 7.89 2.16
C PHE A 76 -0.28 6.49 2.26
N LEU A 77 -0.86 5.53 1.55
CA LEU A 77 -0.35 4.16 1.49
C LEU A 77 1.03 4.10 0.83
N ARG A 78 1.22 4.81 -0.29
CA ARG A 78 2.54 4.97 -0.94
C ARG A 78 3.53 5.63 0.00
N GLY A 79 3.14 6.70 0.68
CA GLY A 79 3.97 7.39 1.66
C GLY A 79 4.52 6.43 2.73
N PHE A 80 3.66 5.58 3.30
CA PHE A 80 4.12 4.54 4.22
C PHE A 80 5.09 3.55 3.56
N LEU A 81 4.72 2.97 2.42
CA LEU A 81 5.50 1.91 1.76
C LEU A 81 6.87 2.39 1.28
N VAL A 82 6.98 3.65 0.86
CA VAL A 82 8.21 4.28 0.39
C VAL A 82 9.12 4.68 1.55
N ASN A 83 8.57 5.28 2.60
CA ASN A 83 9.38 5.92 3.64
C ASN A 83 9.68 5.00 4.82
N GLU A 84 8.79 4.07 5.16
CA GLU A 84 8.92 3.23 6.36
C GLU A 84 9.52 1.85 6.07
N ILE A 85 9.39 1.38 4.82
CA ILE A 85 9.91 0.07 4.40
C ILE A 85 11.22 0.28 3.62
N PRO A 86 12.34 -0.35 4.03
CA PRO A 86 13.60 -0.20 3.33
C PRO A 86 13.52 -0.66 1.87
N VAL A 87 14.17 0.10 0.98
CA VAL A 87 14.21 -0.21 -0.46
C VAL A 87 14.76 -1.60 -0.76
N SER A 88 15.66 -2.13 0.07
CA SER A 88 16.20 -3.48 -0.06
C SER A 88 15.11 -4.56 0.01
N ASN A 89 14.05 -4.36 0.79
CA ASN A 89 12.94 -5.31 0.87
C ASN A 89 12.13 -5.30 -0.45
N TRP A 90 11.97 -4.13 -1.07
CA TRP A 90 11.34 -4.02 -2.38
C TRP A 90 12.20 -4.64 -3.48
N ALA A 91 13.51 -4.39 -3.45
CA ALA A 91 14.45 -4.98 -4.41
C ALA A 91 14.45 -6.51 -4.31
N GLU A 92 14.51 -7.05 -3.10
CA GLU A 92 14.41 -8.49 -2.84
C GLU A 92 13.08 -9.07 -3.33
N ALA A 93 11.96 -8.40 -3.05
CA ALA A 93 10.64 -8.83 -3.53
C ALA A 93 10.58 -8.87 -5.07
N VAL A 94 11.08 -7.85 -5.76
CA VAL A 94 11.12 -7.81 -7.24
C VAL A 94 11.96 -8.96 -7.79
N GLN A 95 13.16 -9.19 -7.25
CA GLN A 95 14.04 -10.28 -7.67
C GLN A 95 13.39 -11.65 -7.47
N ARG A 96 12.71 -11.86 -6.35
CA ARG A 96 11.99 -13.11 -6.08
C ARG A 96 10.75 -13.28 -6.96
N THR A 97 10.07 -12.20 -7.30
CA THR A 97 8.89 -12.21 -8.17
C THR A 97 9.24 -12.77 -9.55
N VAL A 98 10.33 -12.33 -10.17
CA VAL A 98 10.72 -12.84 -11.50
C VAL A 98 11.23 -14.27 -11.48
N VAL A 99 11.71 -14.76 -10.33
CA VAL A 99 12.03 -16.18 -10.15
C VAL A 99 10.76 -17.02 -9.98
N ALA A 100 9.79 -16.52 -9.21
CA ALA A 100 8.53 -17.22 -8.95
C ALA A 100 7.58 -17.21 -10.17
N VAL A 101 7.63 -16.14 -10.96
CA VAL A 101 6.79 -15.93 -12.15
C VAL A 101 7.72 -15.61 -13.33
N PRO A 102 8.32 -16.63 -13.98
CA PRO A 102 9.31 -16.43 -15.03
C PRO A 102 8.88 -15.51 -16.19
N PRO A 103 7.61 -15.48 -16.65
CA PRO A 103 7.17 -14.54 -17.67
C PRO A 103 7.38 -13.06 -17.30
N LEU A 104 7.38 -12.72 -16.00
CA LEU A 104 7.61 -11.35 -15.55
C LEU A 104 9.07 -10.89 -15.68
N ALA A 105 10.01 -11.78 -16.02
CA ALA A 105 11.41 -11.39 -16.23
C ALA A 105 11.55 -10.43 -17.43
N GLU A 106 10.83 -10.70 -18.54
CA GLU A 106 10.84 -9.81 -19.71
C GLU A 106 10.17 -8.46 -19.40
N ASP A 107 9.10 -8.49 -18.58
CA ASP A 107 8.42 -7.29 -18.13
C ASP A 107 9.32 -6.45 -17.21
N LEU A 108 10.08 -7.09 -16.32
CA LEU A 108 11.07 -6.43 -15.47
C LEU A 108 12.20 -5.81 -16.29
N ASP A 109 12.75 -6.53 -17.28
CA ASP A 109 13.81 -6.02 -18.15
C ASP A 109 13.35 -4.77 -18.92
N ARG A 110 12.11 -4.80 -19.44
CA ARG A 110 11.49 -3.64 -20.10
C ARG A 110 11.33 -2.49 -19.12
N PHE A 111 10.74 -2.75 -17.96
CA PHE A 111 10.50 -1.75 -16.92
C PHE A 111 11.81 -1.08 -16.46
N MET A 112 12.86 -1.86 -16.18
CA MET A 112 14.14 -1.37 -15.71
C MET A 112 14.89 -0.56 -16.76
N ARG A 113 14.73 -0.90 -18.05
CA ARG A 113 15.28 -0.09 -19.15
C ARG A 113 14.63 1.29 -19.21
N GLU A 114 13.30 1.32 -19.17
CA GLU A 114 12.53 2.57 -19.18
C GLU A 114 12.84 3.43 -17.94
N ALA A 115 12.91 2.80 -16.76
CA ALA A 115 13.27 3.48 -15.53
C ALA A 115 14.72 4.01 -15.55
N GLY A 116 15.67 3.27 -16.14
CA GLY A 116 17.08 3.68 -16.25
C GLY A 116 17.32 4.87 -17.18
N GLU A 117 16.38 5.20 -18.06
CA GLU A 117 16.42 6.44 -18.84
C GLU A 117 16.07 7.66 -17.98
N ALA A 118 15.22 7.48 -16.97
CA ALA A 118 14.73 8.55 -16.09
C ALA A 118 15.51 8.66 -14.77
N LEU A 119 16.10 7.57 -14.28
CA LEU A 119 16.71 7.46 -12.96
C LEU A 119 18.14 6.86 -13.05
N PRO A 120 19.12 7.42 -12.32
CA PRO A 120 20.50 6.89 -12.31
C PRO A 120 20.62 5.44 -11.79
N ASP A 121 19.76 5.05 -10.85
CA ASP A 121 19.69 3.69 -10.30
C ASP A 121 18.26 3.33 -9.90
N PRO A 122 17.51 2.64 -10.78
CA PRO A 122 16.14 2.20 -10.48
C PRO A 122 16.03 1.24 -9.29
N TRP A 123 17.07 0.47 -8.97
CA TRP A 123 17.06 -0.47 -7.84
C TRP A 123 17.16 0.21 -6.47
N SER A 124 17.56 1.47 -6.45
CA SER A 124 17.59 2.31 -5.25
C SER A 124 16.35 3.19 -5.09
N CYS A 125 15.37 3.09 -6.01
CA CYS A 125 14.13 3.88 -5.98
C CYS A 125 12.94 3.01 -5.52
N PRO A 126 12.47 3.14 -4.28
CA PRO A 126 11.35 2.34 -3.78
C PRO A 126 10.06 2.57 -4.56
N GLU A 127 9.81 3.77 -5.09
CA GLU A 127 8.65 4.08 -5.92
C GLU A 127 8.62 3.23 -7.19
N ALA A 128 9.73 3.16 -7.92
CA ALA A 128 9.82 2.36 -9.15
C ALA A 128 9.60 0.87 -8.86
N LEU A 129 10.23 0.35 -7.80
CA LEU A 129 10.08 -1.05 -7.40
C LEU A 129 8.64 -1.37 -6.96
N LEU A 130 7.99 -0.46 -6.23
CA LEU A 130 6.60 -0.60 -5.82
C LEU A 130 5.64 -0.56 -7.00
N ASP A 131 5.88 0.28 -8.01
CA ASP A 131 5.04 0.34 -9.20
C ASP A 131 5.08 -0.98 -9.98
N PHE A 132 6.27 -1.56 -10.16
CA PHE A 132 6.42 -2.89 -10.75
C PHE A 132 5.65 -3.95 -9.94
N LEU A 133 5.84 -3.98 -8.61
CA LEU A 133 5.16 -4.95 -7.74
C LEU A 133 3.64 -4.78 -7.74
N CYS A 134 3.13 -3.55 -7.81
CA CYS A 134 1.70 -3.29 -7.92
C CYS A 134 1.14 -3.85 -9.24
N GLY A 135 1.83 -3.61 -10.36
CA GLY A 135 1.46 -4.15 -11.66
C GLY A 135 1.50 -5.69 -11.70
N ALA A 136 2.52 -6.28 -11.10
CA ALA A 136 2.66 -7.73 -11.00
C ALA A 136 1.58 -8.36 -10.11
N LEU A 137 1.32 -7.80 -8.92
CA LEU A 137 0.34 -8.30 -7.97
C LEU A 137 -1.12 -8.15 -8.45
N ALA A 138 -1.37 -7.20 -9.36
CA ALA A 138 -2.66 -7.06 -10.01
C ALA A 138 -2.97 -8.20 -11.00
N GLN A 139 -1.93 -8.88 -11.51
CA GLN A 139 -2.06 -9.93 -12.53
C GLN A 139 -1.72 -11.34 -12.01
N HIS A 140 -0.88 -11.43 -10.98
CA HIS A 140 -0.34 -12.68 -10.46
C HIS A 140 -0.46 -12.73 -8.94
N ASP A 141 -1.35 -13.60 -8.45
CA ASP A 141 -1.59 -13.74 -7.01
C ASP A 141 -0.40 -14.35 -6.27
N GLU A 142 0.46 -15.11 -6.95
CA GLU A 142 1.70 -15.72 -6.41
C GLU A 142 2.69 -14.66 -5.89
N VAL A 143 2.60 -13.43 -6.40
CA VAL A 143 3.42 -12.29 -5.96
C VAL A 143 3.12 -11.92 -4.50
N ALA A 144 1.91 -12.24 -4.00
CA ALA A 144 1.53 -11.95 -2.62
C ALA A 144 2.44 -12.66 -1.62
N ASP A 145 2.75 -13.94 -1.88
CA ASP A 145 3.62 -14.73 -1.00
C ASP A 145 5.05 -14.18 -1.02
N VAL A 146 5.53 -13.77 -2.20
CA VAL A 146 6.86 -13.16 -2.36
C VAL A 146 7.00 -11.87 -1.55
N VAL A 147 6.03 -10.97 -1.63
CA VAL A 147 5.99 -9.72 -0.84
C VAL A 147 5.99 -10.03 0.65
N GLY A 148 5.21 -11.04 1.07
CA GLY A 148 5.20 -11.51 2.45
C GLY A 148 6.58 -11.98 2.93
N VAL A 149 7.28 -12.80 2.13
CA VAL A 149 8.60 -13.30 2.51
C VAL A 149 9.63 -12.19 2.60
N ALA A 150 9.64 -11.24 1.65
CA ALA A 150 10.54 -10.09 1.71
C ALA A 150 10.28 -9.21 2.95
N ALA A 151 9.03 -9.13 3.42
CA ALA A 151 8.68 -8.43 4.65
C ALA A 151 9.20 -9.14 5.91
N SER A 152 9.25 -10.47 5.93
CA SER A 152 9.77 -11.23 7.07
C SER A 152 11.26 -11.01 7.31
N SER A 153 12.01 -10.50 6.33
CA SER A 153 13.41 -10.08 6.47
C SER A 153 13.57 -8.76 7.23
N LEU A 154 12.49 -8.02 7.53
CA LEU A 154 12.53 -6.81 8.36
C LEU A 154 12.92 -7.19 9.80
N GLN A 155 14.09 -6.75 10.24
CA GLN A 155 14.54 -6.90 11.62
C GLN A 155 13.81 -5.90 12.54
N ASP A 156 13.57 -6.30 13.79
CA ASP A 156 13.04 -5.45 14.88
C ASP A 156 14.08 -4.45 15.41
#